data_AF-A0A382E2W9-F1
#
_entry.id   AF-A0A382E2W9-F1
#
_cell.length_a   1.000
_cell.length_b   1.000
_cell.length_c   1.000
_cell.angle_alpha   90.00
_cell.angle_beta   90.00
_cell.angle_gamma   90.00
#
_symmetry.space_group_name_H-M   'P 1'
#
loop_
_entity.id
_entity.type
_entity.pdbx_description
1 polymer ?
#
loop_
_entity_poly.entity_id
_entity_poly.type
_entity_poly.pdbx_seq_one_letter_code
_entity_poly.pdbx_strand_id
1 'polypeptide(L)'
;DLTKAYSNLGIILKELGRLEEAEASYRRAITLKPDYVQAHNNLGNTLDYKGDLVAAIDSYKQALNIQPDYAEAWLNILFPLQAIKLQTSSVEDHIPLLGEQVSCKYAQVAKSILSYRLNLGNPSTDSSLNKALNILSSADNIFIKNPKVPSSELITGPTLPKKITAMIHFGRSGTGLLHSLIDGHPEVSTLPSIYFSEFFDYFTWKKITAGGWEEMADRFTTTYAVLFDASSAIKIASKDKTFIHNIGRKEGMTNVGTERDEVVSVDKKVFIKELKRLMDCHDRLDAVTFFKLVHSAYEKALHDHNEKNLIFYHIHNPDTYALLNFLRLAPNTNWLMMVREPLQSCESWLMNSFRDNDYRIIAVRIFQMLFEVDQAIFRNENSIGVRLEDLKEYPKETILALCGWLGIKEKDSLYQMTAQGKKWWGDPSSPDFTKEGMSPFGKTSINRKLGSVFSKNDQFILRTLFYPFSVRFGYAEENLEQFKNDLLAIRPMLDKMFDFERKIAQHTKMNTEKFMKSGSYLYLRSGMIERWNTLNKFHTYPNMLTPLKIK
;
A
#
# COMPACT_ATOMS: atom_id res chain seq x y z
N ASP A 1 -14.44 33.30 -5.90
CA ASP A 1 -15.34 32.51 -5.05
C ASP A 1 -14.79 32.51 -3.62
N LEU A 2 -15.45 33.23 -2.71
CA LEU A 2 -15.02 33.41 -1.32
C LEU A 2 -14.98 32.09 -0.53
N THR A 3 -15.88 31.15 -0.83
CA THR A 3 -15.91 29.82 -0.20
C THR A 3 -14.59 29.08 -0.45
N LYS A 4 -14.13 29.06 -1.70
CA LYS A 4 -12.85 28.45 -2.08
C LYS A 4 -11.66 29.15 -1.43
N ALA A 5 -11.70 30.48 -1.34
CA ALA A 5 -10.64 31.27 -0.71
C ALA A 5 -10.49 30.93 0.79
N TYR A 6 -11.59 30.89 1.54
CA TYR A 6 -11.57 30.48 2.96
C TYR A 6 -11.11 29.03 3.14
N SER A 7 -11.53 28.12 2.25
CA SER A 7 -11.08 26.73 2.29
C SER A 7 -9.58 26.61 2.05
N ASN A 8 -9.03 27.31 1.05
CA ASN A 8 -7.60 27.32 0.77
C ASN A 8 -6.79 27.98 1.90
N LEU A 9 -7.30 29.06 2.48
CA LEU A 9 -6.70 29.67 3.68
C LEU A 9 -6.64 28.66 4.83
N GLY A 10 -7.72 27.91 5.06
CA GLY A 10 -7.73 26.84 6.05
C GLY A 10 -6.69 25.76 5.80
N ILE A 11 -6.41 25.41 4.53
CA ILE A 11 -5.38 24.42 4.18
C ILE A 11 -4.00 24.94 4.58
N ILE A 12 -3.67 26.16 4.17
CA ILE A 12 -2.39 26.81 4.49
C ILE A 12 -2.21 26.95 6.01
N LEU A 13 -3.26 27.38 6.72
CA LEU A 13 -3.21 27.52 8.18
C LEU A 13 -2.98 26.18 8.89
N LYS A 14 -3.61 25.10 8.40
CA LYS A 14 -3.38 23.74 8.91
C LYS A 14 -1.93 23.29 8.69
N GLU A 15 -1.38 23.53 7.50
CA GLU A 15 0.03 23.20 7.18
C GLU A 15 1.02 24.00 8.05
N LEU A 16 0.65 25.23 8.45
CA LEU A 16 1.40 26.05 9.40
C LEU A 16 1.16 25.67 10.88
N GLY A 17 0.35 24.65 11.16
CA GLY A 17 0.01 24.22 12.53
C GLY A 17 -0.97 25.13 13.28
N ARG A 18 -1.57 26.12 12.62
CA ARG A 18 -2.55 27.08 13.19
C ARG A 18 -3.97 26.49 13.13
N LEU A 19 -4.17 25.40 13.87
CA LEU A 19 -5.37 24.54 13.75
C LEU A 19 -6.67 25.26 14.12
N GLU A 20 -6.65 26.14 15.12
CA GLU A 20 -7.83 26.90 15.56
C GLU A 20 -8.31 27.88 14.47
N GLU A 21 -7.38 28.53 13.77
CA GLU A 21 -7.69 29.45 12.67
C GLU A 21 -8.07 28.70 11.39
N ALA A 22 -7.46 27.54 11.15
CA ALA A 22 -7.86 26.65 10.07
C ALA A 22 -9.32 26.21 10.24
N GLU A 23 -9.69 25.77 11.44
CA GLU A 23 -11.07 25.43 11.78
C GLU A 23 -12.03 26.60 11.53
N ALA A 24 -11.71 27.79 12.03
CA ALA A 24 -12.54 28.98 11.82
C ALA A 24 -12.74 29.28 10.32
N SER A 25 -11.67 29.13 9.53
CA SER A 25 -11.71 29.33 8.07
C SER A 25 -12.61 28.30 7.37
N TYR A 26 -12.53 27.02 7.74
CA TYR A 26 -13.41 25.99 7.17
C TYR A 26 -14.87 26.19 7.60
N ARG A 27 -15.13 26.52 8.86
CA ARG A 27 -16.49 26.85 9.33
C ARG A 27 -17.06 28.04 8.56
N ARG A 28 -16.26 29.06 8.25
CA ARG A 28 -16.69 30.19 7.43
C ARG A 28 -17.02 29.76 5.99
N ALA A 29 -16.19 28.90 5.38
CA ALA A 29 -16.49 28.33 4.07
C ALA A 29 -17.82 27.54 4.07
N ILE A 30 -18.07 26.76 5.12
CA ILE A 30 -19.33 26.00 5.31
C ILE A 30 -20.51 26.96 5.54
N THR A 31 -20.37 28.05 6.28
CA THR A 31 -21.44 29.05 6.43
C THR A 31 -21.80 29.69 5.09
N LEU A 32 -20.81 30.00 4.25
CA LEU A 32 -21.03 30.58 2.92
C LEU A 32 -21.64 29.56 1.94
N LYS A 33 -21.26 28.28 2.08
CA LYS A 33 -21.74 27.19 1.23
C LYS A 33 -21.85 25.89 2.06
N PRO A 34 -23.03 25.59 2.63
CA PRO A 34 -23.21 24.43 3.52
C PRO A 34 -22.98 23.08 2.86
N ASP A 35 -23.17 22.97 1.55
CA ASP A 35 -22.94 21.76 0.74
C ASP A 35 -21.50 21.67 0.19
N TYR A 36 -20.55 22.45 0.71
CA TYR A 36 -19.16 22.41 0.25
C TYR A 36 -18.38 21.24 0.87
N VAL A 37 -18.50 20.06 0.25
CA VAL A 37 -17.92 18.77 0.66
C VAL A 37 -16.47 18.87 1.12
N GLN A 38 -15.61 19.54 0.36
CA GLN A 38 -14.18 19.65 0.66
C GLN A 38 -13.92 20.38 1.99
N ALA A 39 -14.72 21.40 2.34
CA ALA A 39 -14.57 22.09 3.62
C ALA A 39 -15.00 21.23 4.81
N HIS A 40 -16.03 20.39 4.67
CA HIS A 40 -16.42 19.42 5.71
C HIS A 40 -15.33 18.37 5.93
N ASN A 41 -14.77 17.79 4.86
CA ASN A 41 -13.64 16.86 4.95
C ASN A 41 -12.41 17.50 5.59
N ASN A 42 -12.06 18.74 5.20
CA ASN A 42 -10.91 19.43 5.76
C ASN A 42 -11.13 19.91 7.21
N LEU A 43 -12.35 20.25 7.58
CA LEU A 43 -12.73 20.49 8.97
C LEU A 43 -12.58 19.21 9.80
N GLY A 44 -13.06 18.07 9.30
CA GLY A 44 -12.88 16.75 9.93
C GLY A 44 -11.40 16.42 10.16
N ASN A 45 -10.56 16.66 9.14
CA ASN A 45 -9.11 16.48 9.27
C ASN A 45 -8.54 17.36 10.38
N THR A 46 -8.91 18.64 10.42
CA THR A 46 -8.42 19.59 11.43
C THR A 46 -8.85 19.20 12.84
N LEU A 47 -10.09 18.75 13.02
CA LEU A 47 -10.62 18.28 14.30
C LEU A 47 -9.93 16.98 14.76
N ASP A 48 -9.66 16.05 13.85
CA ASP A 48 -8.87 14.83 14.12
C ASP A 48 -7.44 15.18 14.61
N TYR A 49 -6.77 16.12 13.94
CA TYR A 49 -5.45 16.62 14.41
C TYR A 49 -5.51 17.22 15.81
N LYS A 50 -6.61 17.91 16.16
CA LYS A 50 -6.83 18.48 17.49
C LYS A 50 -7.23 17.43 18.55
N GLY A 51 -7.68 16.24 18.14
CA GLY A 51 -8.19 15.21 19.04
C GLY A 51 -9.69 15.27 19.31
N ASP A 52 -10.43 16.14 18.63
CA ASP A 52 -11.89 16.21 18.73
C ASP A 52 -12.53 15.17 17.80
N LEU A 53 -12.39 13.90 18.19
CA LEU A 53 -12.66 12.75 17.32
C LEU A 53 -14.12 12.62 16.94
N VAL A 54 -15.05 12.92 17.87
CA VAL A 54 -16.48 12.86 17.60
C VAL A 54 -16.87 13.95 16.60
N ALA A 55 -16.43 15.20 16.81
CA ALA A 55 -16.70 16.28 15.86
C ALA A 55 -16.03 16.04 14.50
N ALA A 56 -14.87 15.39 14.47
CA ALA A 56 -14.21 14.96 13.24
C ALA A 56 -15.08 13.95 12.46
N ILE A 57 -15.56 12.90 13.14
CA ILE A 57 -16.47 11.88 12.57
C ILE A 57 -17.73 12.55 12.01
N ASP A 58 -18.34 13.47 12.76
CA ASP A 58 -19.54 14.19 12.32
C ASP A 58 -19.27 15.04 11.08
N SER A 59 -18.11 15.70 11.00
CA SER A 59 -17.72 16.48 9.83
C SER A 59 -17.53 15.60 8.59
N TYR A 60 -16.90 14.43 8.72
CA TYR A 60 -16.81 13.47 7.61
C TYR A 60 -18.17 12.91 7.21
N LYS A 61 -19.06 12.63 8.18
CA LYS A 61 -20.45 12.24 7.89
C LYS A 61 -21.18 13.31 7.10
N GLN A 62 -21.02 14.59 7.42
CA GLN A 62 -21.62 15.67 6.62
C GLN A 62 -21.09 15.67 5.19
N ALA A 63 -19.77 15.51 4.99
CA ALA A 63 -19.19 15.38 3.65
C ALA A 63 -19.81 14.20 2.87
N LEU A 64 -19.97 13.05 3.52
CA LEU A 64 -20.54 11.83 2.93
C LEU A 64 -22.06 11.87 2.74
N ASN A 65 -22.78 12.66 3.53
CA ASN A 65 -24.21 12.91 3.33
C ASN A 65 -24.46 13.78 2.10
N ILE A 66 -23.59 14.77 1.87
CA ILE A 66 -23.65 15.64 0.68
C ILE A 66 -23.19 14.87 -0.56
N GLN A 67 -22.07 14.15 -0.46
CA GLN A 67 -21.49 13.38 -1.55
C GLN A 67 -21.06 11.98 -1.07
N PRO A 68 -21.94 10.97 -1.19
CA PRO A 68 -21.65 9.62 -0.70
C PRO A 68 -20.44 8.94 -1.33
N ASP A 69 -20.06 9.33 -2.56
CA ASP A 69 -18.90 8.78 -3.27
C ASP A 69 -17.59 9.56 -3.05
N TYR A 70 -17.56 10.47 -2.08
CA TYR A 70 -16.38 11.27 -1.76
C TYR A 70 -15.29 10.42 -1.05
N ALA A 71 -14.39 9.86 -1.85
CA ALA A 71 -13.37 8.90 -1.44
C ALA A 71 -12.48 9.37 -0.26
N GLU A 72 -12.08 10.64 -0.25
CA GLU A 72 -11.21 11.18 0.81
C GLU A 72 -11.87 11.11 2.19
N ALA A 73 -13.18 11.38 2.31
CA ALA A 73 -13.86 11.30 3.60
C ALA A 73 -13.97 9.85 4.09
N TRP A 74 -14.17 8.87 3.20
CA TRP A 74 -14.13 7.44 3.55
C TRP A 74 -12.75 6.99 4.03
N LEU A 75 -11.68 7.50 3.43
CA LEU A 75 -10.31 7.20 3.87
C LEU A 75 -10.02 7.86 5.23
N ASN A 76 -10.39 9.13 5.38
CA ASN A 76 -10.05 9.94 6.54
C ASN A 76 -10.87 9.56 7.79
N ILE A 77 -12.14 9.16 7.64
CA ILE A 77 -13.01 8.81 8.78
C ILE A 77 -12.52 7.57 9.55
N LEU A 78 -11.75 6.69 8.93
CA LEU A 78 -11.15 5.54 9.62
C LEU A 78 -10.26 5.98 10.79
N PHE A 79 -9.50 7.05 10.64
CA PHE A 79 -8.56 7.52 11.65
C PHE A 79 -9.23 7.80 13.00
N PRO A 80 -10.22 8.71 13.08
CA PRO A 80 -10.89 8.97 14.34
C PRO A 80 -11.74 7.78 14.81
N LEU A 81 -12.35 6.99 13.90
CA LEU A 81 -13.09 5.78 14.28
C LEU A 81 -12.19 4.74 14.97
N GLN A 82 -10.99 4.52 14.42
CA GLN A 82 -10.00 3.65 15.05
C GLN A 82 -9.54 4.25 16.38
N ALA A 83 -9.29 5.56 16.45
CA ALA A 83 -8.83 6.24 17.66
C ALA A 83 -9.84 6.18 18.82
N ILE A 84 -11.15 6.27 18.54
CA ILE A 84 -12.20 6.15 19.58
C ILE A 84 -12.49 4.69 19.97
N LYS A 85 -11.96 3.70 19.25
CA LYS A 85 -12.32 2.28 19.44
C LYS A 85 -12.13 1.76 20.86
N LEU A 86 -11.17 2.31 21.60
CA LEU A 86 -10.95 1.97 23.02
C LEU A 86 -11.82 2.78 24.00
N GLN A 87 -12.47 3.85 23.52
CA GLN A 87 -13.26 4.79 24.31
C GLN A 87 -14.78 4.53 24.19
N THR A 88 -15.19 3.70 23.22
CA THR A 88 -16.60 3.32 23.00
C THR A 88 -16.79 1.81 23.09
N SER A 89 -17.99 1.39 23.49
CA SER A 89 -18.39 -0.03 23.49
C SER A 89 -18.65 -0.58 22.09
N SER A 90 -18.99 0.29 21.12
CA SER A 90 -19.31 -0.10 19.75
C SER A 90 -18.93 1.04 18.80
N VAL A 91 -17.87 0.85 18.01
CA VAL A 91 -17.52 1.80 16.94
C VAL A 91 -18.58 1.76 15.85
N GLU A 92 -19.22 0.61 15.69
CA GLU A 92 -20.33 0.38 14.77
C GLU A 92 -21.51 1.32 15.01
N ASP A 93 -21.70 1.83 16.24
CA ASP A 93 -22.75 2.82 16.60
C ASP A 93 -22.42 4.23 16.09
N HIS A 94 -21.16 4.50 15.73
CA HIS A 94 -20.75 5.73 15.07
C HIS A 94 -20.83 5.62 13.54
N ILE A 95 -20.94 4.41 13.00
CA ILE A 95 -21.13 4.11 11.57
C ILE A 95 -22.59 4.27 11.04
N PRO A 96 -23.71 4.15 11.81
CA PRO A 96 -25.05 3.91 11.23
C PRO A 96 -25.68 5.11 10.52
N LEU A 97 -25.07 6.29 10.55
CA LEU A 97 -25.57 7.46 9.82
C LEU A 97 -24.91 7.67 8.46
N LEU A 98 -24.05 6.74 8.01
CA LEU A 98 -23.59 6.68 6.61
C LEU A 98 -24.69 6.05 5.76
N GLY A 99 -25.72 6.88 5.54
CA GLY A 99 -26.92 6.74 4.72
C GLY A 99 -27.66 5.39 4.81
N GLU A 100 -28.75 5.38 5.56
CA GLU A 100 -29.84 4.39 5.41
C GLU A 100 -30.49 4.41 4.02
N GLN A 101 -30.05 5.31 3.13
CA GLN A 101 -30.44 5.38 1.71
C GLN A 101 -29.26 5.63 0.76
N VAL A 102 -28.05 5.10 1.00
CA VAL A 102 -26.99 5.25 -0.02
C VAL A 102 -27.25 4.33 -1.22
N SER A 103 -27.87 4.88 -2.26
CA SER A 103 -28.06 4.23 -3.56
C SER A 103 -26.75 4.03 -4.33
N CYS A 104 -25.71 4.81 -4.01
CA CYS A 104 -24.41 4.73 -4.68
C CYS A 104 -23.64 3.46 -4.29
N LYS A 105 -23.31 2.62 -5.28
CA LYS A 105 -22.57 1.37 -5.07
C LYS A 105 -21.16 1.59 -4.52
N TYR A 106 -20.45 2.63 -4.99
CA TYR A 106 -19.10 2.92 -4.48
C TYR A 106 -19.11 3.15 -2.97
N ALA A 107 -20.07 3.92 -2.47
CA ALA A 107 -20.20 4.20 -1.05
C ALA A 107 -20.53 2.95 -0.23
N GLN A 108 -21.33 2.02 -0.77
CA GLN A 108 -21.58 0.72 -0.14
C GLN A 108 -20.28 -0.11 -0.03
N VAL A 109 -19.48 -0.11 -1.09
CA VAL A 109 -18.14 -0.74 -1.09
C VAL A 109 -17.25 -0.08 -0.04
N ALA A 110 -17.11 1.25 -0.07
CA ALA A 110 -16.26 1.99 0.86
C ALA A 110 -16.66 1.76 2.33
N LYS A 111 -17.97 1.72 2.63
CA LYS A 111 -18.50 1.37 3.96
C LYS A 111 -18.12 -0.05 4.39
N SER A 112 -18.23 -1.02 3.48
CA SER A 112 -17.86 -2.40 3.77
C SER A 112 -16.36 -2.57 4.02
N ILE A 113 -15.52 -1.84 3.26
CA ILE A 113 -14.07 -1.79 3.46
C ILE A 113 -13.73 -1.12 4.79
N LEU A 114 -14.38 -0.02 5.14
CA LEU A 114 -14.22 0.65 6.44
C LEU A 114 -14.52 -0.33 7.59
N SER A 115 -15.64 -1.04 7.50
CA SER A 115 -16.02 -2.07 8.48
C SER A 115 -14.98 -3.19 8.57
N TYR A 116 -14.47 -3.69 7.44
CA TYR A 116 -13.38 -4.67 7.42
C TYR A 116 -12.12 -4.14 8.12
N ARG A 117 -11.68 -2.92 7.78
CA ARG A 117 -10.48 -2.31 8.36
C ARG A 117 -10.60 -2.12 9.87
N LEU A 118 -11.76 -1.68 10.35
CA LEU A 118 -12.04 -1.54 11.78
C LEU A 118 -12.14 -2.88 12.51
N ASN A 119 -12.41 -3.97 11.80
CA ASN A 119 -12.51 -5.31 12.38
C ASN A 119 -11.23 -6.13 12.26
N LEU A 120 -10.14 -5.62 11.66
CA LEU A 120 -8.86 -6.33 11.61
C LEU A 120 -8.44 -6.79 13.03
N GLY A 121 -8.00 -8.04 13.17
CA GLY A 121 -7.63 -8.66 14.45
C GLY A 121 -8.76 -8.97 15.43
N ASN A 122 -10.00 -8.63 15.11
CA ASN A 122 -11.20 -9.06 15.84
C ASN A 122 -11.72 -10.39 15.25
N PRO A 123 -12.33 -11.29 16.05
CA PRO A 123 -13.19 -12.38 15.56
C PRO A 123 -14.07 -12.07 14.33
N SER A 124 -14.57 -10.84 14.18
CA SER A 124 -15.40 -10.40 13.05
C SER A 124 -14.65 -10.08 11.74
N THR A 125 -13.32 -10.19 11.70
CA THR A 125 -12.49 -9.92 10.51
C THR A 125 -13.00 -10.68 9.27
N ASP A 126 -13.31 -11.96 9.44
CA ASP A 126 -13.64 -12.87 8.33
C ASP A 126 -15.00 -12.55 7.72
N SER A 127 -15.99 -12.34 8.59
CA SER A 127 -17.33 -11.96 8.18
C SER A 127 -17.33 -10.62 7.44
N SER A 128 -16.60 -9.63 7.97
CA SER A 128 -16.49 -8.31 7.34
C SER A 128 -15.70 -8.34 6.02
N LEU A 129 -14.64 -9.16 5.92
CA LEU A 129 -13.92 -9.41 4.67
C LEU A 129 -14.83 -10.01 3.60
N ASN A 130 -15.53 -11.11 3.91
CA ASN A 130 -16.43 -11.79 2.98
C ASN A 130 -17.54 -10.84 2.50
N LYS A 131 -18.08 -10.02 3.40
CA LYS A 131 -19.06 -8.98 3.07
C LYS A 131 -18.46 -7.94 2.10
N ALA A 132 -17.24 -7.46 2.35
CA ALA A 132 -16.58 -6.50 1.47
C ALA A 132 -16.31 -7.08 0.07
N LEU A 133 -15.80 -8.31 -0.01
CA LEU A 133 -15.57 -9.01 -1.29
C LEU A 133 -16.87 -9.22 -2.07
N ASN A 134 -17.96 -9.60 -1.38
CA ASN A 134 -19.27 -9.77 -2.01
C ASN A 134 -19.81 -8.44 -2.57
N ILE A 135 -19.74 -7.35 -1.80
CA ILE A 135 -20.21 -6.04 -2.28
C ILE A 135 -19.35 -5.53 -3.45
N LEU A 136 -18.02 -5.70 -3.38
CA LEU A 136 -17.10 -5.40 -4.49
C LEU A 136 -17.46 -6.13 -5.79
N SER A 137 -18.01 -7.35 -5.71
CA SER A 137 -18.45 -8.12 -6.88
C SER A 137 -19.68 -7.51 -7.58
N SER A 138 -20.35 -6.54 -6.96
CA SER A 138 -21.50 -5.82 -7.51
C SER A 138 -21.18 -4.37 -7.94
N ALA A 139 -19.92 -3.94 -7.80
CA ALA A 139 -19.45 -2.61 -8.18
C ALA A 139 -19.78 -2.25 -9.65
N ASP A 140 -19.81 -0.96 -9.97
CA ASP A 140 -20.02 -0.50 -11.34
C ASP A 140 -18.79 -0.74 -12.21
N ASN A 141 -19.00 -0.87 -13.52
CA ASN A 141 -17.95 -1.03 -14.53
C ASN A 141 -17.01 -2.23 -14.30
N ILE A 142 -17.47 -3.31 -13.67
CA ILE A 142 -16.66 -4.52 -13.49
C ILE A 142 -16.20 -5.09 -14.84
N PHE A 143 -17.08 -5.03 -15.84
CA PHE A 143 -16.77 -5.44 -17.21
C PHE A 143 -17.06 -4.31 -18.20
N ILE A 144 -16.20 -4.19 -19.20
CA ILE A 144 -16.43 -3.38 -20.40
C ILE A 144 -16.71 -4.34 -21.56
N LYS A 145 -17.83 -4.17 -22.26
CA LYS A 145 -18.19 -4.99 -23.42
C LYS A 145 -17.47 -4.49 -24.66
N ASN A 146 -17.04 -5.43 -25.50
CA ASN A 146 -16.53 -5.16 -26.83
C ASN A 146 -17.71 -4.82 -27.76
N PRO A 147 -17.75 -3.63 -28.38
CA PRO A 147 -18.80 -3.28 -29.32
C PRO A 147 -18.63 -3.95 -30.70
N LYS A 148 -17.45 -4.49 -31.01
CA LYS A 148 -17.10 -5.00 -32.35
C LYS A 148 -17.41 -6.49 -32.56
N VAL A 149 -17.35 -7.31 -31.52
CA VAL A 149 -17.34 -8.78 -31.66
C VAL A 149 -18.41 -9.43 -30.78
N PRO A 150 -19.43 -10.10 -31.37
CA PRO A 150 -20.36 -10.94 -30.61
C PRO A 150 -19.64 -12.17 -30.03
N SER A 151 -20.05 -12.64 -28.85
CA SER A 151 -19.43 -13.81 -28.19
C SER A 151 -19.40 -15.08 -29.07
N SER A 152 -20.29 -15.17 -30.07
CA SER A 152 -20.40 -16.29 -31.03
C SER A 152 -19.32 -16.30 -32.13
N GLU A 153 -18.58 -15.21 -32.32
CA GLU A 153 -17.58 -15.05 -33.39
C GLU A 153 -16.13 -15.08 -32.87
N LEU A 154 -15.94 -15.29 -31.57
CA LEU A 154 -14.62 -15.35 -30.95
C LEU A 154 -13.88 -16.64 -31.35
N ILE A 155 -12.80 -16.49 -32.10
CA ILE A 155 -11.77 -17.53 -32.27
C ILE A 155 -10.97 -17.64 -30.97
N THR A 156 -10.40 -18.80 -30.67
CA THR A 156 -9.47 -18.98 -29.53
C THR A 156 -8.42 -17.87 -29.50
N GLY A 157 -8.50 -17.01 -28.48
CA GLY A 157 -7.60 -15.90 -28.28
C GLY A 157 -6.17 -16.34 -27.93
N PRO A 158 -5.20 -15.42 -27.92
CA PRO A 158 -3.82 -15.71 -27.58
C PRO A 158 -3.69 -16.22 -26.14
N THR A 159 -2.77 -17.16 -25.92
CA THR A 159 -2.48 -17.68 -24.57
C THR A 159 -1.95 -16.56 -23.69
N LEU A 160 -2.72 -16.17 -22.68
CA LEU A 160 -2.29 -15.21 -21.66
C LEU A 160 -1.54 -15.92 -20.53
N PRO A 161 -0.66 -15.20 -19.79
CA PRO A 161 -0.03 -15.74 -18.60
C PRO A 161 -1.08 -16.31 -17.62
N LYS A 162 -0.87 -17.57 -17.22
CA LYS A 162 -1.84 -18.29 -16.38
C LYS A 162 -1.62 -18.01 -14.90
N LYS A 163 -0.37 -17.79 -14.48
CA LYS A 163 0.01 -17.57 -13.07
C LYS A 163 0.29 -16.11 -12.79
N ILE A 164 -0.11 -15.66 -11.61
CA ILE A 164 0.26 -14.34 -11.06
C ILE A 164 0.89 -14.60 -9.70
N THR A 165 2.09 -14.06 -9.50
CA THR A 165 2.70 -13.90 -8.18
C THR A 165 2.67 -12.42 -7.83
N ALA A 166 2.03 -12.06 -6.73
CA ALA A 166 1.99 -10.70 -6.23
C ALA A 166 3.00 -10.51 -5.10
N MET A 167 3.85 -9.50 -5.22
CA MET A 167 4.79 -9.08 -4.18
C MET A 167 4.29 -7.84 -3.45
N ILE A 168 4.29 -7.89 -2.12
CA ILE A 168 4.02 -6.77 -1.22
C ILE A 168 5.20 -6.49 -0.29
N HIS A 169 5.20 -5.33 0.36
CA HIS A 169 6.26 -4.88 1.26
C HIS A 169 5.91 -5.15 2.73
N PHE A 170 6.94 -5.11 3.59
CA PHE A 170 6.83 -5.04 5.03
C PHE A 170 7.76 -3.95 5.55
N GLY A 171 7.21 -2.75 5.77
CA GLY A 171 8.02 -1.54 5.93
C GLY A 171 9.02 -1.34 4.78
N ARG A 172 10.28 -0.99 5.11
CA ARG A 172 11.37 -0.89 4.12
C ARG A 172 12.19 -2.19 4.07
N SER A 173 11.69 -3.15 3.29
CA SER A 173 12.23 -4.53 3.20
C SER A 173 12.92 -4.90 1.87
N GLY A 174 13.10 -3.95 0.95
CA GLY A 174 13.86 -4.18 -0.28
C GLY A 174 13.07 -4.79 -1.45
N THR A 175 11.78 -4.49 -1.57
CA THR A 175 10.95 -4.93 -2.71
C THR A 175 11.49 -4.48 -4.06
N GLY A 176 12.00 -3.24 -4.16
CA GLY A 176 12.64 -2.76 -5.40
C GLY A 176 13.84 -3.60 -5.84
N LEU A 177 14.65 -4.07 -4.87
CA LEU A 177 15.76 -4.98 -5.15
C LEU A 177 15.24 -6.31 -5.72
N LEU A 178 14.31 -6.99 -5.03
CA LEU A 178 13.82 -8.28 -5.51
C LEU A 178 13.16 -8.16 -6.89
N HIS A 179 12.35 -7.11 -7.10
CA HIS A 179 11.75 -6.86 -8.42
C HIS A 179 12.82 -6.75 -9.51
N SER A 180 13.89 -6.00 -9.26
CA SER A 180 14.96 -5.81 -10.24
C SER A 180 15.76 -7.08 -10.54
N LEU A 181 15.79 -8.05 -9.62
CA LEU A 181 16.43 -9.35 -9.87
C LEU A 181 15.53 -10.25 -10.72
N ILE A 182 14.20 -10.13 -10.61
CA ILE A 182 13.25 -10.91 -11.40
C ILE A 182 13.08 -10.33 -12.82
N ASP A 183 13.29 -9.02 -12.98
CA ASP A 183 13.23 -8.33 -14.27
C ASP A 183 14.16 -8.96 -15.30
N GLY A 184 13.69 -9.07 -16.55
CA GLY A 184 14.45 -9.67 -17.64
C GLY A 184 14.52 -11.20 -17.63
N HIS A 185 13.88 -11.88 -16.67
CA HIS A 185 13.84 -13.35 -16.67
C HIS A 185 13.05 -13.91 -17.86
N PRO A 186 13.55 -14.94 -18.60
CA PRO A 186 12.91 -15.44 -19.81
C PRO A 186 11.51 -16.06 -19.61
N GLU A 187 11.17 -16.52 -18.41
CA GLU A 187 9.87 -17.17 -18.11
C GLU A 187 8.89 -16.26 -17.35
N VAL A 188 9.33 -15.07 -16.93
CA VAL A 188 8.53 -14.14 -16.11
C VAL A 188 8.26 -12.87 -16.89
N SER A 189 7.00 -12.44 -16.92
CA SER A 189 6.63 -11.11 -17.39
C SER A 189 6.68 -10.15 -16.20
N THR A 190 7.48 -9.11 -16.37
CA THR A 190 7.62 -7.99 -15.43
C THR A 190 7.43 -6.69 -16.19
N LEU A 191 6.84 -5.72 -15.51
CA LEU A 191 6.92 -4.32 -15.88
C LEU A 191 7.25 -3.53 -14.60
N PRO A 192 7.78 -2.30 -14.68
CA PRO A 192 8.03 -1.43 -13.53
C PRO A 192 6.75 -1.10 -12.74
N SER A 193 6.17 -2.08 -12.05
CA SER A 193 4.80 -2.04 -11.55
C SER A 193 4.67 -1.20 -10.29
N ILE A 194 5.78 -0.65 -9.81
CA ILE A 194 5.78 0.49 -8.89
C ILE A 194 5.00 1.69 -9.48
N TYR A 195 4.90 1.79 -10.81
CA TYR A 195 4.06 2.78 -11.50
C TYR A 195 2.57 2.44 -11.43
N PHE A 196 2.19 1.20 -11.12
CA PHE A 196 0.80 0.72 -11.11
C PHE A 196 0.16 0.84 -9.72
N SER A 197 0.62 1.82 -8.91
CA SER A 197 -0.06 2.16 -7.66
C SER A 197 -1.54 2.39 -7.95
N GLU A 198 -2.40 1.74 -7.16
CA GLU A 198 -3.86 1.79 -7.30
C GLU A 198 -4.43 1.33 -8.67
N PHE A 199 -3.76 0.44 -9.41
CA PHE A 199 -4.29 -0.06 -10.70
C PHE A 199 -5.69 -0.69 -10.56
N PHE A 200 -5.89 -1.47 -9.51
CA PHE A 200 -7.17 -2.11 -9.20
C PHE A 200 -8.13 -1.23 -8.39
N ASP A 201 -7.85 0.06 -8.20
CA ASP A 201 -8.78 1.02 -7.59
C ASP A 201 -9.93 1.39 -8.54
N TYR A 202 -11.08 1.74 -7.96
CA TYR A 202 -12.28 2.15 -8.69
C TYR A 202 -12.01 3.34 -9.63
N PHE A 203 -11.36 4.39 -9.14
CA PHE A 203 -11.19 5.62 -9.92
C PHE A 203 -10.18 5.44 -11.05
N THR A 204 -9.13 4.64 -10.82
CA THR A 204 -8.16 4.29 -11.87
C THR A 204 -8.85 3.50 -12.98
N TRP A 205 -9.61 2.45 -12.63
CA TRP A 205 -10.31 1.65 -13.63
C TRP A 205 -11.37 2.48 -14.39
N LYS A 206 -12.14 3.31 -13.68
CA LYS A 206 -13.08 4.26 -14.30
C LYS A 206 -12.38 5.21 -15.27
N LYS A 207 -11.19 5.70 -14.95
CA LYS A 207 -10.40 6.60 -15.82
C LYS A 207 -9.94 5.89 -17.09
N ILE A 208 -9.48 4.65 -16.99
CA ILE A 208 -9.03 3.83 -18.14
C ILE A 208 -10.20 3.54 -19.07
N THR A 209 -11.37 3.24 -18.51
CA THR A 209 -12.56 2.78 -19.26
C THR A 209 -13.49 3.90 -19.72
N ALA A 210 -13.29 5.15 -19.27
CA ALA A 210 -14.19 6.27 -19.53
C ALA A 210 -14.47 6.57 -21.01
N GLY A 211 -13.55 6.23 -21.92
CA GLY A 211 -13.70 6.43 -23.37
C GLY A 211 -14.28 5.22 -24.11
N GLY A 212 -14.79 4.22 -23.38
CA GLY A 212 -15.20 2.95 -23.97
C GLY A 212 -14.03 2.15 -24.54
N TRP A 213 -14.35 1.07 -25.26
CA TRP A 213 -13.40 0.07 -25.72
C TRP A 213 -12.23 0.65 -26.54
N GLU A 214 -12.52 1.52 -27.52
CA GLU A 214 -11.53 2.03 -28.47
C GLU A 214 -10.42 2.89 -27.83
N GLU A 215 -10.76 3.59 -26.75
CA GLU A 215 -9.85 4.52 -26.08
C GLU A 215 -9.09 3.89 -24.90
N MET A 216 -9.41 2.65 -24.49
CA MET A 216 -8.80 2.06 -23.28
C MET A 216 -7.27 2.00 -23.36
N ALA A 217 -6.71 1.60 -24.51
CA ALA A 217 -5.27 1.54 -24.72
C ALA A 217 -4.62 2.95 -24.63
N ASP A 218 -5.22 3.94 -25.29
CA ASP A 218 -4.73 5.32 -25.29
C ASP A 218 -4.81 5.97 -23.90
N ARG A 219 -5.90 5.70 -23.15
CA ARG A 219 -6.10 6.17 -21.77
C ARG A 219 -5.16 5.49 -20.78
N PHE A 220 -4.91 4.19 -20.95
CA PHE A 220 -3.92 3.46 -20.16
C PHE A 220 -2.53 4.08 -20.35
N THR A 221 -2.09 4.26 -21.61
CA THR A 221 -0.77 4.84 -21.89
C THR A 221 -0.63 6.30 -21.48
N THR A 222 -1.74 7.05 -21.41
CA THR A 222 -1.74 8.42 -20.88
C THR A 222 -1.69 8.43 -19.35
N THR A 223 -2.38 7.49 -18.70
CA THR A 223 -2.40 7.36 -17.24
C THR A 223 -1.04 6.90 -16.70
N TYR A 224 -0.40 5.97 -17.40
CA TYR A 224 0.91 5.41 -17.04
C TYR A 224 1.99 5.80 -18.04
N ALA A 225 2.02 7.08 -18.43
CA ALA A 225 2.99 7.57 -19.41
C ALA A 225 4.46 7.30 -18.99
N VAL A 226 4.72 7.28 -17.68
CA VAL A 226 6.03 6.94 -17.11
C VAL A 226 6.53 5.53 -17.46
N LEU A 227 5.63 4.61 -17.83
CA LEU A 227 5.99 3.27 -18.31
C LEU A 227 6.68 3.32 -19.69
N PHE A 228 6.29 4.30 -20.52
CA PHE A 228 6.77 4.46 -21.90
C PHE A 228 7.93 5.45 -21.98
N ASP A 229 8.04 6.34 -21.01
CA ASP A 229 9.16 7.27 -20.82
C ASP A 229 9.32 7.58 -19.33
N ALA A 230 10.33 6.99 -18.69
CA ALA A 230 10.58 7.18 -17.26
C ALA A 230 10.93 8.62 -16.88
N SER A 231 11.25 9.50 -17.83
CA SER A 231 11.46 10.93 -17.60
C SER A 231 10.16 11.74 -17.51
N SER A 232 9.02 11.12 -17.83
CA SER A 232 7.71 11.78 -17.83
C SER A 232 7.37 12.47 -16.52
N ALA A 233 6.91 13.71 -16.62
CA ALA A 233 6.43 14.50 -15.49
C ALA A 233 4.96 14.18 -15.11
N ILE A 234 4.30 13.27 -15.83
CA ILE A 234 2.93 12.86 -15.53
C ILE A 234 2.89 12.20 -14.16
N LYS A 235 2.03 12.73 -13.30
CA LYS A 235 1.91 12.30 -11.91
C LYS A 235 1.07 11.02 -11.81
N ILE A 236 1.46 10.14 -10.90
CA ILE A 236 0.74 8.90 -10.60
C ILE A 236 -0.03 9.08 -9.29
N ALA A 237 -1.29 8.64 -9.25
CA ALA A 237 -2.08 8.65 -8.03
C ALA A 237 -1.52 7.64 -7.01
N SER A 238 -1.55 7.98 -5.73
CA SER A 238 -1.16 7.10 -4.62
C SER A 238 -2.37 6.70 -3.78
N LYS A 239 -2.19 5.73 -2.87
CA LYS A 239 -3.22 5.29 -1.91
C LYS A 239 -3.85 6.41 -1.08
N ASP A 240 -3.09 7.48 -0.80
CA ASP A 240 -3.56 8.61 0.03
C ASP A 240 -4.26 9.68 -0.83
N LYS A 241 -4.60 9.35 -2.08
CA LYS A 241 -5.16 10.24 -3.11
C LYS A 241 -4.30 11.49 -3.37
N THR A 242 -3.03 11.42 -3.00
CA THR A 242 -1.99 12.37 -3.38
C THR A 242 -1.33 11.92 -4.68
N PHE A 243 -0.48 12.79 -5.23
CA PHE A 243 0.23 12.53 -6.47
C PHE A 243 1.71 12.26 -6.22
N ILE A 244 2.24 11.20 -6.81
CA ILE A 244 3.68 10.93 -6.88
C ILE A 244 4.22 11.64 -8.10
N HIS A 245 5.18 12.55 -7.87
CA HIS A 245 5.84 13.33 -8.92
C HIS A 245 7.14 12.68 -9.35
N ASN A 246 7.44 12.73 -10.65
CA ASN A 246 8.72 12.29 -11.23
C ASN A 246 9.15 10.89 -10.75
N ILE A 247 8.20 9.95 -10.66
CA ILE A 247 8.42 8.64 -10.04
C ILE A 247 9.54 7.87 -10.75
N GLY A 248 9.64 7.92 -12.08
CA GLY A 248 10.73 7.24 -12.80
C GLY A 248 12.11 7.77 -12.41
N ARG A 249 12.28 9.09 -12.26
CA ARG A 249 13.53 9.67 -11.73
C ARG A 249 13.78 9.26 -10.28
N LYS A 250 12.75 9.32 -9.44
CA LYS A 250 12.84 8.96 -8.02
C LYS A 250 13.28 7.51 -7.83
N GLU A 251 12.80 6.59 -8.67
CA GLU A 251 13.13 5.16 -8.60
C GLU A 251 14.41 4.80 -9.41
N GLY A 252 15.15 5.79 -9.94
CA GLY A 252 16.41 5.57 -10.66
C GLY A 252 16.27 5.06 -12.09
N MET A 253 15.08 5.16 -12.68
CA MET A 253 14.75 4.61 -14.01
C MET A 253 15.15 5.52 -15.17
N THR A 254 15.68 6.71 -14.89
CA THR A 254 16.17 7.66 -15.91
C THR A 254 17.69 7.61 -16.12
N ASN A 255 18.41 6.76 -15.37
CA ASN A 255 19.87 6.65 -15.40
C ASN A 255 20.28 5.16 -15.40
N VAL A 256 19.66 4.36 -16.27
CA VAL A 256 19.93 2.92 -16.42
C VAL A 256 21.02 2.69 -17.48
N GLY A 257 21.36 1.42 -17.74
CA GLY A 257 22.40 1.08 -18.70
C GLY A 257 23.79 1.03 -18.07
N THR A 258 24.79 0.54 -18.82
CA THR A 258 26.15 0.39 -18.29
C THR A 258 26.82 1.75 -18.04
N GLU A 259 26.50 2.76 -18.84
CA GLU A 259 27.08 4.12 -18.74
C GLU A 259 26.17 5.14 -18.03
N ARG A 260 24.98 4.72 -17.56
CA ARG A 260 23.98 5.59 -16.87
C ARG A 260 23.41 6.73 -17.70
N ASP A 261 23.49 6.61 -19.01
CA ASP A 261 23.00 7.58 -19.99
C ASP A 261 21.68 7.14 -20.64
N GLU A 262 21.12 6.01 -20.21
CA GLU A 262 19.87 5.49 -20.75
C GLU A 262 18.66 5.75 -19.85
N VAL A 263 17.49 5.86 -20.50
CA VAL A 263 16.18 5.96 -19.86
C VAL A 263 15.36 4.72 -20.18
N VAL A 264 14.67 4.20 -19.16
CA VAL A 264 13.64 3.16 -19.31
C VAL A 264 12.51 3.71 -20.18
N SER A 265 12.28 3.10 -21.34
CA SER A 265 11.30 3.55 -22.33
C SER A 265 10.85 2.40 -23.22
N VAL A 266 9.61 2.48 -23.72
CA VAL A 266 8.98 1.44 -24.55
C VAL A 266 8.28 2.10 -25.73
N ASP A 267 8.33 1.47 -26.91
CA ASP A 267 7.62 1.98 -28.09
C ASP A 267 6.10 1.94 -27.84
N LYS A 268 5.56 3.14 -27.54
CA LYS A 268 4.14 3.37 -27.28
C LYS A 268 3.25 2.97 -28.45
N LYS A 269 3.70 3.15 -29.71
CA LYS A 269 2.89 2.82 -30.90
C LYS A 269 2.78 1.31 -31.08
N VAL A 270 3.90 0.59 -30.93
CA VAL A 270 3.94 -0.87 -30.97
C VAL A 270 3.05 -1.45 -29.86
N PHE A 271 3.18 -0.92 -28.64
CA PHE A 271 2.35 -1.33 -27.50
C PHE A 271 0.85 -1.12 -27.75
N ILE A 272 0.43 0.09 -28.16
CA ILE A 272 -0.99 0.39 -28.39
C ILE A 272 -1.57 -0.50 -29.48
N LYS A 273 -0.83 -0.70 -30.57
CA LYS A 273 -1.25 -1.56 -31.68
C LYS A 273 -1.47 -3.00 -31.19
N GLU A 274 -0.52 -3.55 -30.44
CA GLU A 274 -0.62 -4.91 -29.93
C GLU A 274 -1.73 -5.03 -28.88
N LEU A 275 -1.84 -4.09 -27.94
CA LEU A 275 -2.88 -4.11 -26.92
C LEU A 275 -4.29 -4.08 -27.54
N LYS A 276 -4.53 -3.21 -28.54
CA LYS A 276 -5.81 -3.19 -29.26
C LYS A 276 -6.09 -4.52 -29.97
N ARG A 277 -5.09 -5.10 -30.63
CA ARG A 277 -5.21 -6.42 -31.27
C ARG A 277 -5.59 -7.51 -30.27
N LEU A 278 -4.94 -7.54 -29.10
CA LEU A 278 -5.22 -8.50 -28.03
C LEU A 278 -6.62 -8.29 -27.41
N MET A 279 -7.01 -7.03 -27.21
CA MET A 279 -8.34 -6.70 -26.71
C MET A 279 -9.42 -7.23 -27.66
N ASP A 280 -9.30 -6.97 -28.96
CA ASP A 280 -10.27 -7.37 -29.98
C ASP A 280 -10.49 -8.91 -30.08
N CYS A 281 -9.66 -9.73 -29.40
CA CYS A 281 -9.88 -11.16 -29.20
C CYS A 281 -10.83 -11.52 -28.03
N HIS A 282 -11.51 -10.54 -27.42
CA HIS A 282 -12.40 -10.74 -26.26
C HIS A 282 -13.74 -10.04 -26.47
N ASP A 283 -14.86 -10.63 -26.00
CA ASP A 283 -16.20 -10.01 -26.03
C ASP A 283 -16.40 -9.01 -24.89
N ARG A 284 -15.61 -9.12 -23.82
CA ARG A 284 -15.60 -8.24 -22.66
C ARG A 284 -14.26 -8.29 -21.95
N LEU A 285 -13.97 -7.26 -21.18
CA LEU A 285 -12.78 -7.19 -20.33
C LEU A 285 -13.15 -6.75 -18.92
N ASP A 286 -12.62 -7.44 -17.93
CA ASP A 286 -12.45 -6.92 -16.58
C ASP A 286 -11.01 -6.39 -16.39
N ALA A 287 -10.75 -5.82 -15.21
CA ALA A 287 -9.45 -5.23 -14.89
C ALA A 287 -8.30 -6.25 -14.90
N VAL A 288 -8.53 -7.51 -14.46
CA VAL A 288 -7.47 -8.52 -14.42
C VAL A 288 -7.14 -9.08 -15.80
N THR A 289 -8.15 -9.26 -16.66
CA THR A 289 -7.93 -9.66 -18.05
C THR A 289 -7.19 -8.57 -18.79
N PHE A 290 -7.64 -7.31 -18.68
CA PHE A 290 -6.94 -6.17 -19.26
C PHE A 290 -5.49 -6.04 -18.75
N PHE A 291 -5.26 -6.25 -17.44
CA PHE A 291 -3.92 -6.29 -16.86
C PHE A 291 -3.02 -7.35 -17.51
N LYS A 292 -3.53 -8.56 -17.76
CA LYS A 292 -2.80 -9.61 -18.49
C LYS A 292 -2.50 -9.21 -19.93
N LEU A 293 -3.45 -8.57 -20.62
CA LEU A 293 -3.23 -8.06 -21.98
C LEU A 293 -2.15 -6.97 -22.03
N VAL A 294 -2.14 -6.07 -21.02
CA VAL A 294 -1.10 -5.05 -20.86
C VAL A 294 0.27 -5.71 -20.74
N HIS A 295 0.42 -6.73 -19.91
CA HIS A 295 1.68 -7.49 -19.81
C HIS A 295 2.08 -8.09 -21.16
N SER A 296 1.18 -8.82 -21.84
CA SER A 296 1.50 -9.43 -23.14
C SER A 296 1.87 -8.39 -24.23
N ALA A 297 1.16 -7.26 -24.30
CA ALA A 297 1.48 -6.18 -25.23
C ALA A 297 2.81 -5.50 -24.91
N TYR A 298 3.14 -5.42 -23.61
CA TYR A 298 4.38 -4.84 -23.12
C TYR A 298 5.59 -5.70 -23.51
N GLU A 299 5.54 -7.01 -23.31
CA GLU A 299 6.60 -7.93 -23.76
C GLU A 299 6.84 -7.81 -25.28
N LYS A 300 5.75 -7.72 -26.07
CA LYS A 300 5.85 -7.53 -27.52
C LYS A 300 6.55 -6.21 -27.89
N ALA A 301 6.26 -5.14 -27.15
CA ALA A 301 6.86 -3.83 -27.37
C ALA A 301 8.32 -3.73 -26.92
N LEU A 302 8.76 -4.63 -26.04
CA LEU A 302 10.17 -4.83 -25.68
C LEU A 302 10.93 -5.73 -26.68
N HIS A 303 10.26 -6.22 -27.73
CA HIS A 303 10.79 -7.23 -28.64
C HIS A 303 11.16 -8.55 -27.95
N ASP A 304 10.56 -8.86 -26.80
CA ASP A 304 10.67 -10.18 -26.18
C ASP A 304 9.70 -11.15 -26.88
N HIS A 305 10.20 -12.33 -27.23
CA HIS A 305 9.46 -13.39 -27.93
C HIS A 305 9.38 -14.68 -27.10
N ASN A 306 9.90 -14.67 -25.86
CA ASN A 306 9.77 -15.78 -24.95
C ASN A 306 8.32 -15.95 -24.49
N GLU A 307 7.87 -17.19 -24.36
CA GLU A 307 6.57 -17.48 -23.78
C GLU A 307 6.63 -17.29 -22.25
N LYS A 308 6.02 -16.20 -21.75
CA LYS A 308 5.91 -15.91 -20.32
C LYS A 308 4.60 -16.50 -19.77
N ASN A 309 4.68 -17.45 -18.85
CA ASN A 309 3.50 -18.02 -18.20
C ASN A 309 3.22 -17.41 -16.81
N LEU A 310 4.20 -16.73 -16.22
CA LEU A 310 4.12 -16.10 -14.90
C LEU A 310 4.18 -14.57 -15.04
N ILE A 311 3.20 -13.88 -14.47
CA ILE A 311 3.31 -12.45 -14.17
C ILE A 311 3.83 -12.27 -12.75
N PHE A 312 4.87 -11.47 -12.59
CA PHE A 312 5.34 -11.03 -11.27
C PHE A 312 4.91 -9.58 -11.03
N TYR A 313 3.90 -9.39 -10.18
CA TYR A 313 3.27 -8.10 -9.92
C TYR A 313 3.75 -7.52 -8.58
N HIS A 314 4.61 -6.51 -8.61
CA HIS A 314 4.99 -5.76 -7.41
C HIS A 314 3.90 -4.72 -7.12
N ILE A 315 3.12 -4.96 -6.06
CA ILE A 315 2.05 -4.07 -5.61
C ILE A 315 2.64 -3.07 -4.63
N HIS A 316 2.84 -1.84 -5.09
CA HIS A 316 3.46 -0.80 -4.28
C HIS A 316 2.43 -0.06 -3.42
N ASN A 317 2.41 -0.37 -2.12
CA ASN A 317 1.56 0.31 -1.12
C ASN A 317 0.08 0.43 -1.54
N PRO A 318 -0.63 -0.67 -1.85
CA PRO A 318 -2.02 -0.58 -2.30
C PRO A 318 -2.93 -0.05 -1.19
N ASP A 319 -3.97 0.69 -1.56
CA ASP A 319 -5.11 0.89 -0.66
C ASP A 319 -5.91 -0.42 -0.47
N THR A 320 -6.77 -0.47 0.55
CA THR A 320 -7.55 -1.68 0.85
C THR A 320 -8.57 -2.00 -0.25
N TYR A 321 -9.09 -1.00 -0.99
CA TYR A 321 -9.97 -1.25 -2.12
C TYR A 321 -9.19 -1.99 -3.21
N ALA A 322 -8.06 -1.45 -3.66
CA ALA A 322 -7.26 -2.03 -4.72
C ALA A 322 -6.81 -3.45 -4.36
N LEU A 323 -6.38 -3.67 -3.10
CA LEU A 323 -5.97 -4.98 -2.62
C LEU A 323 -7.11 -6.02 -2.64
N LEU A 324 -8.28 -5.69 -2.10
CA LEU A 324 -9.43 -6.61 -2.07
C LEU A 324 -10.05 -6.81 -3.46
N ASN A 325 -10.04 -5.76 -4.29
CA ASN A 325 -10.52 -5.85 -5.67
C ASN A 325 -9.59 -6.74 -6.52
N PHE A 326 -8.28 -6.66 -6.32
CA PHE A 326 -7.33 -7.60 -6.92
C PHE A 326 -7.54 -9.02 -6.40
N LEU A 327 -7.68 -9.21 -5.09
CA LEU A 327 -7.90 -10.53 -4.48
C LEU A 327 -9.13 -11.25 -5.04
N ARG A 328 -10.26 -10.54 -5.23
CA ARG A 328 -11.46 -11.17 -5.81
C ARG A 328 -11.31 -11.50 -7.31
N LEU A 329 -10.53 -10.71 -8.05
CA LEU A 329 -10.35 -10.89 -9.50
C LEU A 329 -9.29 -11.95 -9.81
N ALA A 330 -8.31 -12.13 -8.92
CA ALA A 330 -7.22 -13.08 -9.06
C ALA A 330 -7.06 -13.93 -7.78
N PRO A 331 -8.08 -14.75 -7.40
CA PRO A 331 -8.09 -15.47 -6.13
C PRO A 331 -6.97 -16.51 -6.00
N ASN A 332 -6.47 -17.02 -7.13
CA ASN A 332 -5.38 -18.02 -7.18
C ASN A 332 -3.98 -17.39 -7.22
N THR A 333 -3.86 -16.10 -6.87
CA THR A 333 -2.56 -15.42 -6.84
C THR A 333 -1.68 -15.98 -5.73
N ASN A 334 -0.41 -16.21 -6.06
CA ASN A 334 0.62 -16.54 -5.06
C ASN A 334 1.10 -15.24 -4.40
N TRP A 335 1.21 -15.23 -3.08
CA TRP A 335 1.63 -14.04 -2.34
C TRP A 335 3.08 -14.16 -1.88
N LEU A 336 3.86 -13.13 -2.16
CA LEU A 336 5.22 -12.98 -1.67
C LEU A 336 5.32 -11.68 -0.88
N MET A 337 5.86 -11.74 0.34
CA MET A 337 6.23 -10.54 1.09
C MET A 337 7.74 -10.49 1.26
N MET A 338 8.36 -9.39 0.85
CA MET A 338 9.73 -9.14 1.28
C MET A 338 9.72 -8.77 2.76
N VAL A 339 10.49 -9.49 3.57
CA VAL A 339 10.59 -9.27 5.01
C VAL A 339 12.02 -8.93 5.42
N ARG A 340 12.17 -8.29 6.57
CA ARG A 340 13.42 -7.86 7.17
C ARG A 340 13.22 -7.84 8.68
N GLU A 341 14.30 -7.82 9.47
CA GLU A 341 14.21 -7.58 10.92
C GLU A 341 13.26 -6.39 11.19
N PRO A 342 12.19 -6.60 11.98
CA PRO A 342 11.03 -5.71 11.97
C PRO A 342 11.33 -4.31 12.50
N LEU A 343 12.19 -4.18 13.50
CA LEU A 343 12.56 -2.88 14.06
C LEU A 343 13.50 -2.14 13.13
N GLN A 344 14.46 -2.83 12.50
CA GLN A 344 15.35 -2.19 11.55
C GLN A 344 14.60 -1.75 10.28
N SER A 345 13.62 -2.54 9.84
CA SER A 345 12.71 -2.19 8.76
C SER A 345 11.89 -0.94 9.13
N CYS A 346 11.33 -0.93 10.34
CA CYS A 346 10.51 0.16 10.85
C CYS A 346 11.32 1.45 11.02
N GLU A 347 12.42 1.47 11.78
CA GLU A 347 13.26 2.67 11.94
C GLU A 347 13.68 3.23 10.59
N SER A 348 14.15 2.36 9.68
CA SER A 348 14.59 2.78 8.35
C SER A 348 13.46 3.41 7.52
N TRP A 349 12.20 3.05 7.78
CA TRP A 349 11.06 3.64 7.11
C TRP A 349 10.61 4.95 7.76
N LEU A 350 10.87 5.12 9.06
CA LEU A 350 10.45 6.30 9.83
C LEU A 350 11.46 7.46 9.81
N MET A 351 12.73 7.21 9.48
CA MET A 351 13.83 8.18 9.60
C MET A 351 13.50 9.60 9.13
N ASN A 352 12.95 9.77 7.92
CA ASN A 352 12.67 11.10 7.37
C ASN A 352 11.54 11.78 8.16
N SER A 353 10.42 11.08 8.37
CA SER A 353 9.27 11.60 9.12
C SER A 353 9.62 11.91 10.58
N PHE A 354 10.54 11.16 11.18
CA PHE A 354 11.06 11.46 12.52
C PHE A 354 11.90 12.74 12.54
N ARG A 355 12.77 12.95 11.54
CA ARG A 355 13.54 14.20 11.40
C ARG A 355 12.63 15.40 11.19
N ASP A 356 11.55 15.22 10.44
CA ASP A 356 10.59 16.28 10.12
C ASP A 356 9.55 16.48 11.24
N ASN A 357 9.62 15.71 12.33
CA ASN A 357 8.65 15.69 13.44
C ASN A 357 7.20 15.38 13.00
N ASP A 358 7.02 14.67 11.88
CA ASP A 358 5.70 14.26 11.38
C ASP A 358 5.21 13.01 12.12
N TYR A 359 4.62 13.24 13.30
CA TYR A 359 4.10 12.16 14.12
C TYR A 359 2.94 11.40 13.47
N ARG A 360 2.12 12.05 12.63
CA ARG A 360 1.00 11.38 11.96
C ARG A 360 1.51 10.29 11.03
N ILE A 361 2.50 10.60 10.18
CA ILE A 361 3.10 9.60 9.29
C ILE A 361 3.77 8.47 10.09
N ILE A 362 4.43 8.81 11.20
CA ILE A 362 5.06 7.80 12.08
C ILE A 362 4.02 6.84 12.66
N ALA A 363 2.94 7.38 13.24
CA ALA A 363 1.85 6.59 13.80
C ALA A 363 1.21 5.67 12.74
N VAL A 364 0.96 6.18 11.53
CA VAL A 364 0.41 5.39 10.41
C VAL A 364 1.34 4.26 10.01
N ARG A 365 2.65 4.51 9.88
CA ARG A 365 3.61 3.49 9.43
C ARG A 365 3.82 2.40 10.47
N ILE A 366 3.92 2.76 11.76
CA ILE A 366 4.01 1.77 12.84
C ILE A 366 2.73 0.92 12.89
N PHE A 367 1.57 1.56 12.86
CA PHE A 367 0.28 0.85 12.78
C PHE A 367 0.25 -0.09 11.57
N GLN A 368 0.63 0.41 10.39
CA GLN A 368 0.61 -0.38 9.15
C GLN A 368 1.48 -1.64 9.29
N MET A 369 2.74 -1.52 9.73
CA MET A 369 3.61 -2.68 9.90
C MET A 369 3.08 -3.70 10.92
N LEU A 370 2.50 -3.22 12.01
CA LEU A 370 1.92 -4.08 13.05
C LEU A 370 0.75 -4.94 12.54
N PHE A 371 0.03 -4.47 11.52
CA PHE A 371 -1.08 -5.20 10.92
C PHE A 371 -0.66 -5.94 9.64
N GLU A 372 0.39 -5.52 8.94
CA GLU A 372 0.91 -6.19 7.74
C GLU A 372 1.37 -7.64 8.01
N VAL A 373 1.77 -7.97 9.24
CA VAL A 373 2.16 -9.34 9.61
C VAL A 373 0.98 -10.31 9.78
N ASP A 374 -0.25 -9.80 9.85
CA ASP A 374 -1.48 -10.56 10.13
C ASP A 374 -2.58 -10.17 9.13
N GLN A 375 -2.55 -10.78 7.95
CA GLN A 375 -3.43 -10.42 6.83
C GLN A 375 -4.19 -11.63 6.29
N ALA A 376 -5.47 -11.44 5.97
CA ALA A 376 -6.29 -12.50 5.41
C ALA A 376 -5.81 -13.01 4.04
N ILE A 377 -5.07 -12.19 3.28
CA ILE A 377 -4.48 -12.61 1.99
C ILE A 377 -3.48 -13.76 2.15
N PHE A 378 -2.87 -13.91 3.33
CA PHE A 378 -1.90 -14.98 3.61
C PHE A 378 -2.54 -16.32 3.98
N ARG A 379 -3.87 -16.39 4.03
CA ARG A 379 -4.59 -17.66 4.25
C ARG A 379 -4.52 -18.59 3.07
N ASN A 380 -4.25 -18.07 1.87
CA ASN A 380 -3.95 -18.92 0.74
C ASN A 380 -2.66 -19.70 1.05
N GLU A 381 -2.70 -21.02 0.91
CA GLU A 381 -1.59 -21.94 1.23
C GLU A 381 -0.31 -21.58 0.47
N ASN A 382 -0.42 -20.87 -0.65
CA ASN A 382 0.74 -20.43 -1.44
C ASN A 382 1.18 -18.98 -1.14
N SER A 383 1.48 -18.70 0.13
CA SER A 383 1.98 -17.40 0.61
C SER A 383 3.30 -17.54 1.37
N ILE A 384 4.35 -16.84 0.90
CA ILE A 384 5.70 -16.90 1.49
C ILE A 384 6.27 -15.52 1.84
N GLY A 385 7.25 -15.54 2.74
CA GLY A 385 8.06 -14.39 3.12
C GLY A 385 9.50 -14.63 2.76
N VAL A 386 10.08 -13.73 1.97
CA VAL A 386 11.49 -13.78 1.59
C VAL A 386 12.27 -12.80 2.44
N ARG A 387 13.18 -13.31 3.27
CA ARG A 387 14.03 -12.48 4.12
C ARG A 387 15.06 -11.75 3.27
N LEU A 388 15.16 -10.44 3.48
CA LEU A 388 16.21 -9.62 2.87
C LEU A 388 17.60 -10.09 3.33
N GLU A 389 17.71 -10.58 4.57
CA GLU A 389 18.92 -11.17 5.13
C GLU A 389 19.35 -12.41 4.34
N ASP A 390 18.45 -13.38 4.15
CA ASP A 390 18.73 -14.60 3.39
C ASP A 390 19.15 -14.27 1.95
N LEU A 391 18.42 -13.37 1.28
CA LEU A 391 18.75 -12.94 -0.08
C LEU A 391 20.15 -12.32 -0.20
N LYS A 392 20.63 -11.63 0.85
CA LYS A 392 21.94 -10.95 0.84
C LYS A 392 23.08 -11.81 1.38
N GLU A 393 22.80 -12.74 2.28
CA GLU A 393 23.81 -13.61 2.88
C GLU A 393 24.02 -14.90 2.09
N TYR A 394 22.93 -15.47 1.57
CA TYR A 394 22.88 -16.74 0.85
C TYR A 394 22.14 -16.55 -0.49
N PRO A 395 22.64 -15.68 -1.39
CA PRO A 395 21.91 -15.30 -2.60
C PRO A 395 21.60 -16.50 -3.49
N LYS A 396 22.52 -17.47 -3.62
CA LYS A 396 22.33 -18.64 -4.49
C LYS A 396 21.25 -19.56 -3.96
N GLU A 397 21.33 -19.92 -2.69
CA GLU A 397 20.37 -20.78 -2.00
C GLU A 397 18.98 -20.13 -1.99
N THR A 398 18.93 -18.82 -1.73
CA THR A 398 17.67 -18.07 -1.70
C THR A 398 17.04 -17.96 -3.08
N ILE A 399 17.81 -17.63 -4.12
CA ILE A 399 17.30 -17.53 -5.50
C ILE A 399 16.86 -18.90 -6.00
N LEU A 400 17.61 -19.96 -5.73
CA LEU A 400 17.23 -21.33 -6.12
C LEU A 400 15.92 -21.77 -5.46
N ALA A 401 15.77 -21.54 -4.15
CA ALA A 401 14.54 -21.83 -3.44
C ALA A 401 13.34 -21.01 -3.97
N LEU A 402 13.58 -19.73 -4.25
CA LEU A 402 12.56 -18.86 -4.83
C LEU A 402 12.15 -19.31 -6.24
N CYS A 403 13.10 -19.74 -7.08
CA CYS A 403 12.82 -20.31 -8.40
C CYS A 403 11.93 -21.56 -8.29
N GLY A 404 12.27 -22.47 -7.36
CA GLY A 404 11.46 -23.65 -7.09
C GLY A 404 10.03 -23.32 -6.68
N TRP A 405 9.86 -22.30 -5.82
CA TRP A 405 8.53 -21.83 -5.39
C TRP A 405 7.75 -21.12 -6.50
N LEU A 406 8.41 -20.28 -7.30
CA LEU A 406 7.80 -19.60 -8.47
C LEU A 406 7.48 -20.58 -9.61
N GLY A 407 8.17 -21.71 -9.66
CA GLY A 407 8.10 -22.69 -10.75
C GLY A 407 8.77 -22.20 -12.03
N ILE A 408 9.92 -21.54 -11.89
CA ILE A 408 10.77 -21.06 -13.01
C ILE A 408 12.17 -21.67 -12.89
N LYS A 409 12.96 -21.64 -13.97
CA LYS A 409 14.35 -22.10 -13.93
C LYS A 409 15.26 -21.00 -13.39
N GLU A 410 16.33 -21.38 -12.69
CA GLU A 410 17.37 -20.44 -12.34
C GLU A 410 18.12 -19.95 -13.60
N LYS A 411 18.43 -18.65 -13.63
CA LYS A 411 19.16 -17.97 -14.69
C LYS A 411 20.11 -16.94 -14.10
N ASP A 412 21.23 -16.68 -14.80
CA ASP A 412 22.22 -15.67 -14.39
C ASP A 412 21.63 -14.26 -14.27
N SER A 413 20.56 -13.96 -15.02
CA SER A 413 19.83 -12.68 -14.92
C SER A 413 19.32 -12.40 -13.51
N LEU A 414 19.01 -13.45 -12.72
CA LEU A 414 18.49 -13.33 -11.35
C LEU A 414 19.51 -12.77 -10.34
N TYR A 415 20.77 -12.62 -10.75
CA TYR A 415 21.85 -12.09 -9.94
C TYR A 415 22.25 -10.66 -10.33
N GLN A 416 21.55 -10.07 -11.31
CA GLN A 416 21.77 -8.71 -11.79
C GLN A 416 20.55 -7.85 -11.53
N MET A 417 20.77 -6.61 -11.09
CA MET A 417 19.69 -5.66 -10.93
C MET A 417 19.38 -5.03 -12.28
N THR A 418 18.19 -5.28 -12.81
CA THR A 418 17.75 -4.69 -14.08
C THR A 418 16.41 -3.98 -13.99
N ALA A 419 16.15 -3.13 -14.97
CA ALA A 419 14.85 -2.55 -15.26
C ALA A 419 14.66 -2.57 -16.78
N GLN A 420 13.66 -3.31 -17.27
CA GLN A 420 13.51 -3.62 -18.71
C GLN A 420 14.76 -4.26 -19.31
N GLY A 421 15.44 -5.14 -18.56
CA GLY A 421 16.69 -5.79 -18.98
C GLY A 421 17.93 -4.88 -19.02
N LYS A 422 17.77 -3.58 -18.81
CA LYS A 422 18.89 -2.63 -18.68
C LYS A 422 19.43 -2.66 -17.26
N LYS A 423 20.74 -2.53 -17.08
CA LYS A 423 21.35 -2.43 -15.74
C LYS A 423 20.70 -1.30 -14.94
N TRP A 424 20.16 -1.63 -13.77
CA TRP A 424 19.60 -0.68 -12.81
C TRP A 424 20.57 -0.49 -11.65
N TRP A 425 20.81 0.77 -11.28
CA TRP A 425 21.80 1.13 -10.27
C TRP A 425 21.22 1.29 -8.85
N GLY A 426 19.93 1.00 -8.69
CA GLY A 426 19.20 1.13 -7.43
C GLY A 426 18.44 2.45 -7.30
N ASP A 427 17.61 2.53 -6.26
CA ASP A 427 16.81 3.70 -5.88
C ASP A 427 17.72 4.81 -5.31
N PRO A 428 17.84 5.99 -5.97
CA PRO A 428 18.64 7.11 -5.47
C PRO A 428 18.20 7.67 -4.11
N SER A 429 16.97 7.39 -3.66
CA SER A 429 16.50 7.73 -2.32
C SER A 429 16.89 6.69 -1.25
N SER A 430 17.58 5.63 -1.66
CA SER A 430 18.17 4.65 -0.75
C SER A 430 19.38 5.22 -0.02
N PRO A 431 19.47 5.06 1.31
CA PRO A 431 20.70 5.39 2.04
C PRO A 431 21.87 4.47 1.68
N ASP A 432 21.63 3.36 0.98
CA ASP A 432 22.68 2.48 0.45
C ASP A 432 23.12 2.87 -0.98
N PHE A 433 22.46 3.86 -1.60
CA PHE A 433 22.84 4.33 -2.93
C PHE A 433 24.13 5.14 -2.86
N THR A 434 25.12 4.76 -3.67
CA THR A 434 26.40 5.46 -3.79
C THR A 434 26.58 6.04 -5.19
N LYS A 435 27.68 6.78 -5.42
CA LYS A 435 28.06 7.19 -6.79
C LYS A 435 28.25 5.98 -7.70
N GLU A 436 28.71 4.84 -7.18
CA GLU A 436 28.85 3.57 -7.91
C GLU A 436 27.54 2.74 -7.95
N GLY A 437 26.45 3.31 -7.43
CA GLY A 437 25.13 2.66 -7.35
C GLY A 437 25.03 1.72 -6.16
N MET A 438 24.05 0.82 -6.21
CA MET A 438 23.81 -0.20 -5.18
C MET A 438 24.39 -1.55 -5.60
N SER A 439 25.06 -2.22 -4.66
CA SER A 439 25.39 -3.64 -4.80
C SER A 439 24.15 -4.50 -4.48
N PRO A 440 23.73 -5.43 -5.36
CA PRO A 440 22.52 -6.25 -5.12
C PRO A 440 22.58 -6.96 -3.77
N PHE A 441 23.71 -7.60 -3.50
CA PHE A 441 23.92 -8.43 -2.31
C PHE A 441 24.79 -7.75 -1.24
N GLY A 442 24.99 -6.43 -1.33
CA GLY A 442 25.68 -5.65 -0.30
C GLY A 442 24.95 -5.71 1.04
N LYS A 443 25.69 -5.86 2.15
CA LYS A 443 25.13 -6.18 3.48
C LYS A 443 24.79 -4.95 4.35
N THR A 444 25.03 -3.73 3.86
CA THR A 444 24.81 -2.49 4.64
C THR A 444 23.38 -2.39 5.19
N SER A 445 22.38 -2.75 4.37
CA SER A 445 20.98 -2.67 4.76
C SER A 445 20.57 -3.64 5.87
N ILE A 446 21.26 -4.78 6.01
CA ILE A 446 20.92 -5.82 7.02
C ILE A 446 21.73 -5.66 8.31
N ASN A 447 22.80 -4.87 8.26
CA ASN A 447 23.70 -4.60 9.39
C ASN A 447 23.41 -3.26 10.10
N ARG A 448 22.25 -2.64 9.85
CA ARG A 448 21.92 -1.33 10.44
C ARG A 448 21.70 -1.46 11.94
N LYS A 449 22.37 -0.59 12.70
CA LYS A 449 22.15 -0.48 14.15
C LYS A 449 20.85 0.26 14.43
N LEU A 450 20.11 -0.23 15.42
CA LEU A 450 18.94 0.44 15.97
C LEU A 450 19.35 1.59 16.89
N GLY A 451 18.40 2.48 17.17
CA GLY A 451 18.59 3.58 18.13
C GLY A 451 18.49 4.97 17.52
N SER A 452 18.30 5.06 16.20
CA SER A 452 18.16 6.36 15.52
C SER A 452 16.79 6.99 15.80
N VAL A 453 15.77 6.17 16.02
CA VAL A 453 14.40 6.61 16.36
C VAL A 453 14.01 6.05 17.72
N PHE A 454 14.10 4.73 17.88
CA PHE A 454 13.59 3.99 19.04
C PHE A 454 14.64 3.85 20.13
N SER A 455 14.32 4.31 21.34
CA SER A 455 15.13 4.02 22.52
C SER A 455 15.16 2.52 22.85
N LYS A 456 15.99 2.09 23.81
CA LYS A 456 15.93 0.71 24.33
C LYS A 456 14.53 0.34 24.85
N ASN A 457 13.82 1.29 25.45
CA ASN A 457 12.48 1.09 25.97
C ASN A 457 11.45 0.94 24.84
N ASP A 458 11.53 1.79 23.81
CA ASP A 458 10.69 1.66 22.62
C ASP A 458 10.93 0.34 21.89
N GLN A 459 12.22 -0.06 21.79
CA GLN A 459 12.62 -1.33 21.20
C GLN A 459 12.05 -2.51 21.98
N PHE A 460 12.06 -2.48 23.32
CA PHE A 460 11.44 -3.55 24.13
C PHE A 460 9.96 -3.71 23.79
N ILE A 461 9.19 -2.62 23.82
CA ILE A 461 7.75 -2.67 23.50
C ILE A 461 7.50 -3.23 22.09
N LEU A 462 8.19 -2.68 21.08
CA LEU A 462 7.98 -3.09 19.69
C LEU A 462 8.48 -4.52 19.43
N ARG A 463 9.58 -4.95 20.05
CA ARG A 463 10.07 -6.34 19.95
C ARG A 463 9.04 -7.32 20.49
N THR A 464 8.41 -7.02 21.61
CA THR A 464 7.34 -7.85 22.15
C THR A 464 6.16 -7.92 21.18
N LEU A 465 5.74 -6.79 20.58
CA LEU A 465 4.64 -6.80 19.60
C LEU A 465 5.00 -7.53 18.29
N PHE A 466 6.26 -7.54 17.86
CA PHE A 466 6.71 -8.30 16.69
C PHE A 466 7.18 -9.72 17.01
N TYR A 467 7.16 -10.13 18.27
CA TYR A 467 7.85 -11.34 18.74
C TYR A 467 7.48 -12.61 17.96
N PRO A 468 6.19 -12.97 17.75
CA PRO A 468 5.86 -14.20 17.01
C PRO A 468 6.35 -14.18 15.56
N PHE A 469 6.32 -12.99 14.93
CA PHE A 469 6.88 -12.80 13.59
C PHE A 469 8.41 -12.96 13.62
N SER A 470 9.08 -12.37 14.61
CA SER A 470 10.52 -12.50 14.81
C SER A 470 10.96 -13.95 15.01
N VAL A 471 10.25 -14.74 15.82
CA VAL A 471 10.54 -16.17 15.99
C VAL A 471 10.34 -16.92 14.68
N ARG A 472 9.18 -16.71 14.01
CA ARG A 472 8.84 -17.39 12.76
C ARG A 472 9.86 -17.19 11.64
N PHE A 473 10.48 -16.01 11.58
CA PHE A 473 11.48 -15.65 10.58
C PHE A 473 12.92 -15.72 11.10
N GLY A 474 13.16 -16.32 12.27
CA GLY A 474 14.51 -16.54 12.80
C GLY A 474 15.27 -15.28 13.22
N TYR A 475 14.54 -14.21 13.57
CA TYR A 475 15.11 -12.98 14.16
C TYR A 475 15.18 -13.01 15.69
N ALA A 476 14.51 -13.99 16.33
CA ALA A 476 14.53 -14.21 17.77
C ALA A 476 14.42 -15.71 18.07
N GLU A 477 15.01 -16.14 19.19
CA GLU A 477 14.82 -17.49 19.70
C GLU A 477 13.45 -17.66 20.36
N GLU A 478 12.88 -18.86 20.22
CA GLU A 478 11.58 -19.18 20.81
C GLU A 478 11.69 -19.36 22.33
N ASN A 479 10.88 -18.61 23.06
CA ASN A 479 10.74 -18.62 24.50
C ASN A 479 9.35 -18.05 24.84
N LEU A 480 8.34 -18.92 24.77
CA LEU A 480 6.94 -18.57 24.99
C LEU A 480 6.66 -18.03 26.41
N GLU A 481 7.39 -18.52 27.41
CA GLU A 481 7.21 -18.09 28.79
C GLU A 481 7.69 -16.64 28.98
N GLN A 482 8.89 -16.33 28.51
CA GLN A 482 9.39 -14.95 28.53
C GLN A 482 8.50 -14.02 27.72
N PHE A 483 8.02 -14.46 26.55
CA PHE A 483 7.10 -13.65 25.74
C PHE A 483 5.80 -13.30 26.48
N LYS A 484 5.20 -14.24 27.21
CA LYS A 484 4.01 -13.97 28.04
C LYS A 484 4.31 -12.96 29.16
N ASN A 485 5.47 -13.10 29.81
CA ASN A 485 5.91 -12.15 30.84
C ASN A 485 6.15 -10.75 30.25
N ASP A 486 6.75 -10.67 29.07
CA ASP A 486 6.98 -9.42 28.35
C ASP A 486 5.65 -8.78 27.92
N LEU A 487 4.66 -9.56 27.46
CA LEU A 487 3.32 -9.05 27.16
C LEU A 487 2.67 -8.40 28.38
N LEU A 488 2.75 -9.03 29.55
CA LEU A 488 2.26 -8.45 30.80
C LEU A 488 3.02 -7.16 31.16
N ALA A 489 4.34 -7.16 30.98
CA ALA A 489 5.20 -6.00 31.27
C ALA A 489 4.89 -4.80 30.36
N ILE A 490 4.67 -5.02 29.06
CA ILE A 490 4.44 -3.92 28.11
C ILE A 490 3.02 -3.34 28.19
N ARG A 491 2.03 -4.08 28.69
CA ARG A 491 0.63 -3.61 28.72
C ARG A 491 0.47 -2.22 29.33
N PRO A 492 0.94 -1.92 30.56
CA PRO A 492 0.85 -0.57 31.14
C PRO A 492 1.78 0.45 30.46
N MET A 493 2.77 0.00 29.69
CA MET A 493 3.65 0.88 28.92
C MET A 493 2.94 1.42 27.67
N LEU A 494 2.01 0.66 27.10
CA LEU A 494 1.22 1.08 25.95
C LEU A 494 0.36 2.32 26.26
N ASP A 495 -0.07 2.53 27.51
CA ASP A 495 -0.89 3.71 27.87
C ASP A 495 -0.06 5.00 28.00
N LYS A 496 1.27 4.90 27.99
CA LYS A 496 2.21 6.00 28.19
C LYS A 496 2.81 6.45 26.86
N MET A 497 3.32 7.68 26.80
CA MET A 497 4.14 8.12 25.67
C MET A 497 5.39 7.25 25.53
N PHE A 498 5.81 7.01 24.29
CA PHE A 498 7.06 6.34 23.96
C PHE A 498 8.20 7.38 23.96
N ASP A 499 9.46 6.95 24.01
CA ASP A 499 10.58 7.89 24.05
C ASP A 499 10.69 8.70 22.76
N PHE A 500 10.48 8.08 21.60
CA PHE A 500 10.47 8.82 20.33
C PHE A 500 9.35 9.89 20.29
N GLU A 501 8.20 9.61 20.90
CA GLU A 501 7.09 10.57 20.98
C GLU A 501 7.41 11.72 21.93
N ARG A 502 8.06 11.43 23.07
CA ARG A 502 8.57 12.46 23.99
C ARG A 502 9.53 13.40 23.28
N LYS A 503 10.45 12.85 22.48
CA LYS A 503 11.40 13.65 21.68
C LYS A 503 10.68 14.57 20.70
N ILE A 504 9.68 14.05 19.97
CA ILE A 504 8.88 14.87 19.04
C ILE A 504 8.13 15.97 19.79
N ALA A 505 7.45 15.66 20.90
CA ALA A 505 6.73 16.65 21.70
C ALA A 505 7.67 17.75 22.22
N GLN A 506 8.88 17.39 22.66
CA GLN A 506 9.91 18.33 23.08
C GLN A 506 10.39 19.23 21.93
N HIS A 507 10.73 18.66 20.76
CA HIS A 507 11.19 19.43 19.60
C HIS A 507 10.12 20.40 19.06
N THR A 508 8.86 19.96 19.06
CA THR A 508 7.71 20.76 18.61
C THR A 508 7.19 21.70 19.68
N LYS A 509 7.74 21.65 20.91
CA LYS A 509 7.25 22.37 22.10
C LYS A 509 5.76 22.14 22.37
N MET A 510 5.24 20.99 21.95
CA MET A 510 3.85 20.62 22.16
C MET A 510 3.68 20.15 23.61
N ASN A 511 2.66 20.69 24.29
CA ASN A 511 2.30 20.23 25.61
C ASN A 511 1.94 18.72 25.59
N THR A 512 2.48 17.95 26.54
CA THR A 512 2.30 16.49 26.67
C THR A 512 0.82 16.08 26.68
N GLU A 513 -0.02 16.78 27.44
CA GLU A 513 -1.45 16.48 27.53
C GLU A 513 -2.14 16.73 26.18
N LYS A 514 -1.81 17.84 25.50
CA LYS A 514 -2.31 18.13 24.16
C LYS A 514 -1.85 17.07 23.15
N PHE A 515 -0.59 16.61 23.24
CA PHE A 515 -0.05 15.56 22.37
C PHE A 515 -0.80 14.24 22.55
N MET A 516 -1.00 13.82 23.81
CA MET A 516 -1.71 12.59 24.18
C MET A 516 -3.21 12.64 23.84
N LYS A 517 -3.78 13.84 23.66
CA LYS A 517 -5.16 14.01 23.18
C LYS A 517 -5.28 14.04 21.66
N SER A 518 -4.18 14.18 20.91
CA SER A 518 -4.24 14.24 19.44
C SER A 518 -4.77 12.95 18.81
N GLY A 519 -5.46 13.06 17.67
CA GLY A 519 -6.01 11.88 16.99
C GLY A 519 -4.95 10.88 16.55
N SER A 520 -3.76 11.33 16.13
CA SER A 520 -2.66 10.43 15.77
C SER A 520 -2.11 9.63 16.95
N TYR A 521 -2.09 10.21 18.15
CA TYR A 521 -1.69 9.49 19.37
C TYR A 521 -2.72 8.41 19.69
N LEU A 522 -3.99 8.80 19.79
CA LEU A 522 -5.09 7.90 20.12
C LEU A 522 -5.25 6.78 19.07
N TYR A 523 -5.03 7.09 17.80
CA TYR A 523 -4.99 6.11 16.69
C TYR A 523 -3.92 5.04 16.91
N LEU A 524 -2.67 5.44 17.17
CA LEU A 524 -1.57 4.50 17.39
C LEU A 524 -1.82 3.65 18.65
N ARG A 525 -2.29 4.27 19.72
CA ARG A 525 -2.63 3.58 20.98
C ARG A 525 -3.69 2.52 20.79
N SER A 526 -4.76 2.86 20.09
CA SER A 526 -5.82 1.92 19.72
C SER A 526 -5.26 0.71 18.97
N GLY A 527 -4.47 0.93 17.92
CA GLY A 527 -3.87 -0.17 17.15
C GLY A 527 -2.92 -1.04 17.96
N MET A 528 -2.05 -0.44 18.79
CA MET A 528 -1.10 -1.18 19.62
C MET A 528 -1.79 -2.06 20.68
N ILE A 529 -2.79 -1.51 21.37
CA ILE A 529 -3.57 -2.27 22.35
C ILE A 529 -4.34 -3.41 21.68
N GLU A 530 -4.85 -3.17 20.47
CA GLU A 530 -5.51 -4.22 19.70
C GLU A 530 -4.56 -5.36 19.32
N ARG A 531 -3.34 -5.04 18.84
CA ARG A 531 -2.32 -6.08 18.60
C ARG A 531 -1.94 -6.80 19.88
N TRP A 532 -1.80 -6.07 20.99
CA TRP A 532 -1.57 -6.67 22.29
C TRP A 532 -2.70 -7.64 22.67
N ASN A 533 -3.97 -7.28 22.44
CA ASN A 533 -5.11 -8.18 22.70
C ASN A 533 -5.06 -9.44 21.83
N THR A 534 -4.71 -9.33 20.55
CA THR A 534 -4.50 -10.47 19.66
C THR A 534 -3.41 -11.38 20.21
N LEU A 535 -2.26 -10.82 20.57
CA LEU A 535 -1.13 -11.58 21.11
C LEU A 535 -1.41 -12.18 22.49
N ASN A 536 -2.11 -11.48 23.37
CA ASN A 536 -2.48 -11.98 24.69
C ASN A 536 -3.49 -13.13 24.59
N LYS A 537 -4.36 -13.12 23.57
CA LYS A 537 -5.34 -14.19 23.34
C LYS A 537 -4.72 -15.41 22.65
N PHE A 538 -3.98 -15.19 21.56
CA PHE A 538 -3.53 -16.26 20.67
C PHE A 538 -2.06 -16.63 20.85
N HIS A 539 -1.28 -15.82 21.55
CA HIS A 539 0.19 -15.93 21.67
C HIS A 539 0.92 -15.93 20.33
N THR A 540 0.23 -15.49 19.27
CA THR A 540 0.72 -15.46 17.90
C THR A 540 -0.21 -14.57 17.07
N TYR A 541 0.18 -14.30 15.83
CA TYR A 541 -0.69 -13.70 14.83
C TYR A 541 -1.37 -14.80 14.00
N PRO A 542 -2.72 -14.86 13.96
CA PRO A 542 -3.42 -15.98 13.33
C PRO A 542 -3.15 -16.14 11.84
N ASN A 543 -2.95 -15.04 11.10
CA ASN A 543 -2.82 -15.05 9.65
C ASN A 543 -1.40 -14.61 9.22
N MET A 544 -0.38 -15.26 9.78
CA MET A 544 1.01 -15.07 9.34
C MET A 544 1.34 -15.97 8.15
N LEU A 545 1.96 -15.36 7.14
CA LEU A 545 2.68 -16.04 6.09
C LEU A 545 3.80 -16.98 6.62
N THR A 546 4.32 -17.84 5.75
CA THR A 546 5.42 -18.77 6.07
C THR A 546 6.75 -18.28 5.49
N PRO A 547 7.91 -18.58 6.12
CA PRO A 547 9.19 -18.22 5.53
C PRO A 547 9.50 -19.08 4.30
N LEU A 548 10.15 -18.50 3.29
CA LEU A 548 10.78 -19.25 2.20
C LEU A 548 11.84 -20.17 2.81
N LYS A 549 11.74 -21.48 2.55
CA LYS A 549 12.72 -22.46 3.01
C LYS A 549 13.89 -22.49 2.03
N ILE A 550 15.07 -22.07 2.50
CA ILE A 550 16.30 -22.05 1.71
C ILE A 550 17.27 -23.19 2.05
N LYS A 551 16.91 -24.04 3.03
CA LYS A 551 17.69 -25.19 3.53
C LYS A 551 16.76 -26.33 3.92
#